data_AF-A0A927CBN1-F1
#
_entry.id   AF-A0A927CBN1-F1
#
_cell.length_a   1.000
_cell.length_b   1.000
_cell.length_c   1.000
_cell.angle_alpha   90.00
_cell.angle_beta   90.00
_cell.angle_gamma   90.00
#
_symmetry.space_group_name_H-M   'P 1'
#
loop_
_entity.id
_entity.type
_entity.pdbx_description
1 polymer ?
#
loop_
_entity_poly.entity_id
_entity_poly.type
_entity_poly.pdbx_seq_one_letter_code
_entity_poly.pdbx_strand_id
1 'polypeptide(L)' 'MNEQYMELNWSFNIFVQQLTKSSPLHWHEFYEMCVITEGTGTNVLNGVSHPLERGSLFLLTPADFHEV' A
#
# COMPACT_ATOMS: atom_id res chain seq x y z
N MET A 1 8.46 4.76 17.40
CA MET A 1 7.22 3.96 17.38
C MET A 1 7.04 3.47 15.95
N ASN A 2 7.80 2.46 15.52
CA ASN A 2 7.78 1.91 14.15
C ASN A 2 8.38 0.48 14.10
N GLU A 3 8.25 -0.30 15.18
CA GLU A 3 8.90 -1.62 15.28
C GLU A 3 7.90 -2.76 15.52
N GLN A 4 6.59 -2.51 15.43
CA GLN A 4 5.60 -3.47 15.92
C GLN A 4 5.11 -4.51 14.91
N TYR A 5 5.75 -4.65 13.74
CA TYR A 5 5.26 -5.54 12.67
C TYR A 5 6.32 -6.46 12.02
N MET A 6 7.56 -6.49 12.50
CA MET A 6 8.57 -7.42 11.95
C MET A 6 9.23 -8.23 13.07
N GLU A 7 8.53 -9.27 13.52
CA GLU A 7 9.22 -10.43 14.12
C GLU A 7 9.66 -11.39 13.00
N LEU A 8 10.96 -11.69 13.00
CA LEU A 8 11.71 -12.38 11.96
C LEU A 8 11.27 -13.83 11.72
N ASN A 9 10.89 -14.19 10.48
CA ASN A 9 11.27 -15.45 9.81
C ASN A 9 10.77 -15.63 8.36
N TRP A 10 9.92 -14.75 7.81
CA TRP A 10 9.38 -14.89 6.45
C TRP A 10 9.73 -13.71 5.55
N SER A 11 10.01 -14.00 4.27
CA SER A 11 10.40 -12.99 3.28
C SER A 11 9.24 -12.12 2.78
N PHE A 12 8.00 -12.39 3.21
CA PHE A 12 6.81 -11.61 2.86
C PHE A 12 5.72 -11.77 3.94
N ASN A 13 4.78 -10.83 3.97
CA ASN A 13 3.56 -10.87 4.77
C ASN A 13 2.36 -10.65 3.85
N ILE A 14 1.24 -11.33 4.14
CA ILE A 14 -0.03 -11.15 3.43
C ILE A 14 -1.11 -10.84 4.46
N PHE A 15 -1.86 -9.77 4.25
CA PHE A 15 -2.97 -9.37 5.10
C PHE A 15 -4.08 -8.73 4.27
N VAL A 16 -5.26 -8.60 4.88
CA VAL A 16 -6.39 -7.86 4.30
C VAL A 16 -6.57 -6.60 5.13
N GLN A 17 -6.67 -5.46 4.46
CA GLN A 17 -6.87 -4.16 5.09
C GLN A 17 -8.13 -3.49 4.53
N GLN A 18 -8.84 -2.78 5.39
CA GLN A 18 -9.94 -1.90 5.00
C GLN A 18 -9.59 -0.47 5.38
N LEU A 19 -9.55 0.42 4.40
CA LEU A 19 -9.33 1.85 4.59
C LEU A 19 -10.68 2.58 4.60
N THR A 20 -10.94 3.32 5.69
CA THR A 20 -12.10 4.24 5.80
C THR A 20 -11.68 5.71 5.78
N LYS A 21 -10.37 5.95 5.82
CA LYS A 21 -9.70 7.25 5.73
C LYS A 21 -8.44 7.05 4.90
N SER A 22 -7.92 8.14 4.36
CA SER A 22 -6.68 8.11 3.59
C SER A 22 -5.49 7.71 4.47
N SER A 23 -4.63 6.85 3.94
CA SER A 23 -3.27 6.63 4.41
C SER A 23 -2.39 7.79 3.92
N PRO A 24 -1.84 8.61 4.81
CA PRO A 24 -1.07 9.80 4.43
C PRO A 24 0.22 9.43 3.69
N LEU A 25 0.83 10.38 2.99
CA LEU A 25 2.07 10.18 2.23
C LEU A 25 3.18 9.45 3.04
N HIS A 26 3.64 8.31 2.55
CA HIS A 26 4.69 7.48 3.15
C HIS A 26 5.41 6.63 2.09
N TRP A 27 6.37 5.81 2.55
CA TRP A 27 7.15 4.87 1.74
C TRP A 27 7.57 3.66 2.59
N HIS A 28 8.12 2.62 1.94
CA HIS A 28 8.49 1.35 2.59
C HIS A 28 9.91 0.89 2.22
N GLU A 29 10.55 0.16 3.12
CA GLU A 29 11.85 -0.53 2.87
C GLU A 29 11.68 -1.89 2.17
N PHE A 30 10.48 -2.18 1.64
CA PHE A 30 10.10 -3.43 1.00
C PHE A 30 9.18 -3.17 -0.20
N TYR A 31 9.01 -4.18 -1.05
CA TYR A 31 8.01 -4.14 -2.12
C TYR A 31 6.62 -4.38 -1.55
N GLU A 32 5.68 -3.49 -1.83
CA GLU A 32 4.27 -3.64 -1.43
C GLU A 32 3.40 -3.91 -2.66
N MET A 33 2.61 -4.98 -2.62
CA MET A 33 1.63 -5.28 -3.66
C MET A 33 0.23 -5.28 -3.08
N CYS A 34 -0.66 -4.49 -3.66
CA CYS A 34 -2.04 -4.34 -3.21
C CYS A 34 -3.01 -4.68 -4.33
N VAL A 35 -4.04 -5.46 -3.99
CA VAL A 35 -5.16 -5.79 -4.88
C VAL A 35 -6.44 -5.27 -4.26
N ILE A 36 -7.18 -4.47 -5.01
CA ILE A 36 -8.43 -3.88 -4.53
C ILE A 36 -9.55 -4.89 -4.74
N THR A 37 -10.07 -5.43 -3.65
CA THR A 37 -11.14 -6.46 -3.68
C THR A 37 -12.54 -5.85 -3.65
N GLU A 38 -12.68 -4.64 -3.10
CA GLU A 38 -13.92 -3.89 -2.99
C GLU A 38 -13.65 -2.39 -2.82
N GLY A 39 -14.66 -1.56 -3.11
CA GLY A 39 -14.59 -0.11 -2.93
C GLY A 39 -13.94 0.61 -4.11
N THR A 40 -13.70 1.90 -3.89
CA THR A 40 -13.07 2.83 -4.83
C THR A 40 -12.16 3.79 -4.07
N GLY A 41 -11.10 4.27 -4.70
CA GLY A 41 -10.16 5.21 -4.07
C GLY A 41 -9.23 5.83 -5.09
N THR A 42 -8.13 6.41 -4.61
CA THR A 42 -7.08 6.95 -5.48
C THR A 42 -5.74 6.66 -4.82
N ASN A 43 -4.82 6.03 -5.55
CA ASN A 43 -3.43 5.95 -5.15
C ASN A 43 -2.68 7.12 -5.82
N VAL A 44 -2.08 8.01 -5.03
CA VAL A 44 -1.18 9.04 -5.56
C VAL A 44 0.25 8.53 -5.45
N LEU A 45 0.81 8.06 -6.55
CA LEU A 45 2.16 7.50 -6.64
C LEU A 45 3.13 8.54 -7.17
N ASN A 46 4.11 8.94 -6.37
CA ASN A 46 5.11 9.96 -6.73
C ASN A 46 4.48 11.25 -7.30
N GLY A 47 3.33 11.64 -6.76
CA GLY A 47 2.56 12.82 -7.19
C GLY A 47 1.63 12.60 -8.39
N VAL A 48 1.54 11.38 -8.94
CA VAL A 48 0.61 11.05 -10.03
C VAL A 48 -0.58 10.27 -9.48
N SER A 49 -1.79 10.75 -9.74
CA SER A 49 -3.02 10.10 -9.28
C SER A 49 -3.43 8.94 -10.18
N HIS A 50 -3.71 7.79 -9.57
CA HIS A 50 -4.22 6.59 -10.20
C HIS A 50 -5.57 6.19 -9.54
N PRO A 51 -6.68 6.12 -10.29
CA PRO A 51 -7.94 5.67 -9.73
C PRO A 51 -7.85 4.20 -9.31
N LEU A 52 -8.47 3.88 -8.19
CA LEU A 52 -8.59 2.52 -7.68
C LEU A 52 -10.05 2.08 -7.69
N GLU A 53 -10.28 0.88 -8.18
CA GLU A 53 -11.56 0.17 -8.16
C GLU A 53 -11.34 -1.32 -8.00
N ARG A 54 -12.40 -2.09 -7.74
CA ARG A 54 -12.33 -3.56 -7.68
C ARG A 54 -11.58 -4.14 -8.88
N GLY A 55 -10.55 -4.93 -8.61
CA GLY A 55 -9.69 -5.55 -9.62
C GLY A 55 -8.45 -4.74 -9.97
N SER A 56 -8.33 -3.50 -9.50
CA SER A 56 -7.09 -2.72 -9.58
C SER A 56 -5.97 -3.41 -8.79
N LEU A 57 -4.75 -3.32 -9.32
CA LEU A 57 -3.54 -3.81 -8.69
C LEU A 57 -2.46 -2.74 -8.81
N PHE A 58 -1.71 -2.52 -7.73
CA PHE A 58 -0.47 -1.75 -7.80
C PHE A 58 0.67 -2.47 -7.07
N LEU A 59 1.88 -2.17 -7.50
CA LEU A 59 3.13 -2.65 -6.91
C LEU A 59 4.03 -1.45 -6.66
N LEU A 60 4.49 -1.29 -5.43
CA LEU A 60 5.40 -0.24 -5.00
C LEU A 60 6.79 -0.82 -4.82
N THR A 61 7.77 -0.03 -5.20
CA THR A 61 9.19 -0.26 -4.90
C THR A 61 9.60 0.54 -3.67
N PRO A 62 10.76 0.22 -3.06
CA PRO A 62 11.26 1.02 -1.94
C PRO A 62 11.58 2.49 -2.26
N ALA A 63 11.62 2.87 -3.55
CA ALA A 63 11.87 4.25 -3.98
C ALA A 63 10.58 5.08 -4.13
N ASP A 64 9.41 4.45 -4.00
CA ASP A 64 8.12 5.07 -4.26
C ASP A 64 7.52 5.72 -3.00
N PHE A 65 7.04 6.94 -3.14
CA PHE A 65 6.23 7.63 -2.14
C PHE A 65 4.77 7.59 -2.57
N HIS A 66 3.87 7.21 -1.67
CA HIS A 66 2.45 7.11 -1.98
C HIS A 66 1.50 7.51 -0.85
N GLU A 67 0.29 7.91 -1.23
CA GLU A 67 -0.87 8.07 -0.35
C GLU A 67 -2.10 7.42 -1.02
N VAL A 68 -2.98 6.81 -0.21
CA VAL A 68 -4.15 6.04 -0.65
C VAL A 68 -5.38 6.45 0.12
#